data_AF-A0A5J4PZ27-F1
#
_entry.id   AF-A0A5J4PZ27-F1
#
_cell.length_a   1.000
_cell.length_b   1.000
_cell.length_c   1.000
_cell.angle_alpha   90.00
_cell.angle_beta   90.00
_cell.angle_gamma   90.00
#
_symmetry.space_group_name_H-M   'P 1'
#
loop_
_entity.id
_entity.type
_entity.pdbx_description
1 polymer ?
#
loop_
_entity_poly.entity_id
_entity_poly.type
_entity_poly.pdbx_seq_one_letter_code
_entity_poly.pdbx_strand_id
1 'polypeptide(L)'
;GTFENGVVFDITQGHVYGQLSKDQTHNSYIDVIGTKGIARMTHDFKTAIVELHGVTQTHKEKKPYGGKNINVLSNLFADSIESGQFHPNLPTLRDSAIASEYAWKFIENAKNNDLPVIGNIQTLEEIRERRRTLKNGYGLLHHNY
;
A
#
# COMPACT_ATOMS: atom_id res chain seq x y z
N GLY A 1 -9.82 -12.17 3.82
CA GLY A 1 -10.24 -12.59 5.17
C GLY A 1 -11.58 -11.99 5.52
N THR A 2 -12.14 -12.32 6.68
CA THR A 2 -13.45 -11.84 7.11
C THR A 2 -13.39 -11.42 8.58
N PHE A 3 -13.90 -10.24 8.90
CA PHE A 3 -14.07 -9.76 10.28
C PHE A 3 -15.30 -10.40 10.94
N GLU A 4 -15.36 -10.38 12.28
CA GLU A 4 -16.47 -10.98 13.05
C GLU A 4 -17.85 -10.41 12.69
N ASN A 5 -17.90 -9.15 12.28
CA ASN A 5 -19.13 -8.48 11.84
C ASN A 5 -19.52 -8.79 10.38
N GLY A 6 -18.84 -9.73 9.72
CA GLY A 6 -19.12 -10.16 8.35
C GLY A 6 -18.51 -9.29 7.25
N VAL A 7 -17.78 -8.23 7.61
CA VAL A 7 -17.04 -7.44 6.60
C VAL A 7 -15.90 -8.29 6.04
N VAL A 8 -15.88 -8.45 4.72
CA VAL A 8 -14.84 -9.18 4.00
C VAL A 8 -13.78 -8.20 3.51
N PHE A 9 -12.52 -8.61 3.59
CA PHE A 9 -11.39 -7.85 3.06
C PHE A 9 -10.52 -8.75 2.17
N ASP A 10 -9.95 -8.14 1.15
CA ASP A 10 -8.87 -8.71 0.34
C ASP A 10 -7.71 -7.70 0.34
N ILE A 11 -6.53 -8.17 0.72
CA ILE A 11 -5.32 -7.35 0.80
C ILE A 11 -4.25 -8.06 -0.01
N THR A 12 -3.90 -7.46 -1.14
CA THR A 12 -2.73 -7.85 -1.92
C THR A 12 -1.65 -6.80 -1.72
N GLN A 13 -0.55 -7.19 -1.08
CA GLN A 13 0.66 -6.37 -1.00
C GLN A 13 1.82 -7.18 -1.57
N GLY A 14 2.54 -6.58 -2.51
CA GLY A 14 3.75 -7.21 -3.03
C GLY A 14 4.49 -6.29 -3.98
N HIS A 15 5.74 -6.65 -4.23
CA HIS A 15 6.58 -6.05 -5.26
C HIS A 15 6.27 -6.66 -6.64
N VAL A 16 4.97 -6.78 -6.95
CA VAL A 16 4.45 -7.42 -8.16
C VAL A 16 4.46 -6.40 -9.29
N TYR A 17 5.65 -6.20 -9.84
CA TYR A 17 5.84 -5.33 -10.99
C TYR A 17 5.86 -6.15 -12.28
N GLY A 18 5.39 -5.56 -13.37
CA GLY A 18 5.78 -6.00 -14.70
C GLY A 18 7.27 -5.72 -14.89
N GLN A 19 8.15 -6.56 -14.33
CA GLN A 19 9.59 -6.29 -14.25
C GLN A 19 10.22 -6.04 -15.63
N LEU A 20 9.65 -6.66 -16.67
CA LEU A 20 10.04 -6.48 -18.08
C LEU A 20 9.07 -5.59 -18.89
N SER A 21 8.02 -4.99 -18.30
CA SER A 21 7.12 -4.09 -19.04
C SER A 21 7.87 -2.84 -19.49
N LYS A 22 7.69 -2.39 -20.73
CA LYS A 22 8.34 -1.15 -21.22
C LYS A 22 8.08 0.01 -20.25
N ASP A 23 6.81 0.18 -19.90
CA ASP A 23 6.35 1.18 -18.96
C ASP A 23 5.97 0.48 -17.64
N GLN A 24 6.67 0.81 -16.57
CA GLN A 24 6.36 0.29 -15.24
C GLN A 24 5.24 1.11 -14.62
N THR A 25 4.20 0.43 -14.14
CA THR A 25 3.06 1.03 -13.46
C THR A 25 3.07 0.68 -11.99
N HIS A 26 2.61 1.60 -11.14
CA HIS A 26 2.30 1.33 -9.75
C HIS A 26 0.81 1.03 -9.66
N ASN A 27 0.46 -0.10 -9.06
CA ASN A 27 -0.93 -0.43 -8.77
C ASN A 27 -1.16 -0.24 -7.28
N SER A 28 -1.53 0.97 -6.88
CA SER A 28 -1.85 1.29 -5.50
C SER A 28 -3.27 1.80 -5.45
N TYR A 29 -4.15 0.99 -4.87
CA TYR A 29 -5.55 1.33 -4.73
C TYR A 29 -6.13 0.74 -3.46
N ILE A 30 -7.24 1.34 -3.03
CA ILE A 30 -8.11 0.82 -1.98
C ILE A 30 -9.55 1.08 -2.37
N ASP A 31 -10.39 0.09 -2.14
CA ASP A 31 -11.83 0.19 -2.27
C ASP A 31 -12.49 -0.10 -0.92
N VAL A 32 -13.40 0.78 -0.50
CA VAL A 32 -14.31 0.55 0.60
C VAL A 32 -15.71 0.50 0.03
N ILE A 33 -16.31 -0.68 0.08
CA ILE A 33 -17.60 -0.98 -0.55
C ILE A 33 -18.65 -1.16 0.55
N GLY A 34 -19.71 -0.36 0.47
CA GLY A 34 -20.87 -0.45 1.34
C GLY A 34 -22.16 -0.60 0.55
N THR A 35 -23.27 -0.78 1.26
CA THR A 35 -24.58 -1.00 0.64
C THR A 35 -25.10 0.20 -0.17
N LYS A 36 -24.57 1.40 0.08
CA LYS A 36 -24.99 2.65 -0.56
C LYS A 36 -23.94 3.26 -1.47
N GLY A 37 -22.81 2.59 -1.70
CA GLY A 37 -21.76 3.16 -2.53
C GLY A 37 -20.37 2.57 -2.34
N ILE A 38 -19.44 3.18 -3.06
CA ILE A 38 -18.03 2.79 -3.09
C ILE A 38 -17.17 4.05 -2.91
N ALA A 39 -16.24 4.01 -1.95
CA ALA A 39 -15.13 4.95 -1.90
C ALA A 39 -13.90 4.25 -2.47
N ARG A 40 -13.39 4.76 -3.58
CA ARG A 40 -12.21 4.26 -4.27
C ARG A 40 -11.12 5.31 -4.23
N MET A 41 -9.90 4.88 -3.92
CA MET A 41 -8.72 5.71 -4.06
C MET A 41 -7.66 4.97 -4.87
N THR A 42 -7.04 5.66 -5.84
CA THR A 42 -5.91 5.14 -6.61
C THR A 42 -4.77 6.16 -6.63
N HIS A 43 -3.53 5.69 -6.69
CA HIS A 43 -2.38 6.57 -6.93
C HIS A 43 -1.24 5.89 -7.70
N ASP A 44 -0.43 6.71 -8.37
CA ASP A 44 0.77 6.30 -9.11
C ASP A 44 2.06 6.92 -8.55
N PHE A 45 2.00 7.44 -7.31
CA PHE A 45 3.02 8.24 -6.62
C PHE A 45 3.28 9.64 -7.23
N LYS A 46 2.56 10.03 -8.28
CA LYS A 46 2.55 11.39 -8.82
C LYS A 46 1.22 12.08 -8.59
N THR A 47 0.13 11.33 -8.76
CA THR A 47 -1.24 11.76 -8.61
C THR A 47 -1.99 10.80 -7.71
N ALA A 48 -2.85 11.32 -6.84
CA ALA A 48 -3.88 10.59 -6.14
C ALA A 48 -5.26 10.96 -6.72
N ILE A 49 -6.11 9.96 -6.94
CA ILE A 49 -7.49 10.12 -7.38
C ILE A 49 -8.39 9.48 -6.33
N VAL A 50 -9.40 10.22 -5.88
CA VAL A 50 -10.45 9.72 -4.98
C VAL A 50 -11.79 9.81 -5.71
N GLU A 51 -12.52 8.71 -5.72
CA GLU A 51 -13.83 8.57 -6.34
C GLU A 51 -14.84 8.09 -5.29
N LEU A 52 -15.94 8.82 -5.14
CA LEU A 52 -17.02 8.51 -4.21
C LEU A 52 -18.29 8.25 -5.02
N HIS A 53 -18.61 6.97 -5.24
CA HIS A 53 -19.78 6.52 -5.96
C HIS A 53 -20.95 6.35 -4.99
N GLY A 54 -21.83 7.34 -4.90
CA GLY A 54 -23.06 7.27 -4.11
C GLY A 54 -24.28 6.85 -4.95
N VAL A 55 -25.43 6.70 -4.29
CA VAL A 55 -26.70 6.28 -4.92
C VAL A 55 -27.14 7.22 -6.05
N THR A 56 -26.92 8.53 -5.90
CA THR A 56 -27.42 9.56 -6.82
C THR A 56 -26.33 10.31 -7.57
N GLN A 57 -25.10 10.31 -7.06
CA GLN A 57 -24.01 11.11 -7.58
C GLN A 57 -22.68 10.41 -7.41
N THR A 58 -21.76 10.68 -8.33
CA THR A 58 -20.35 10.31 -8.19
C THR A 58 -19.52 11.57 -8.07
N HIS A 59 -18.73 11.67 -7.00
CA HIS A 59 -17.72 12.72 -6.85
C HIS A 59 -16.35 12.17 -7.24
N LYS A 60 -15.54 12.99 -7.91
CA LYS A 60 -14.19 12.63 -8.29
C LYS A 60 -13.25 13.79 -8.04
N GLU A 61 -12.19 13.53 -7.28
CA GLU A 61 -11.15 14.50 -6.98
C GLU A 61 -9.79 13.96 -7.42
N LYS A 62 -8.99 14.82 -8.05
CA LYS A 62 -7.63 14.50 -8.51
C LYS A 62 -6.66 15.53 -7.95
N LYS A 63 -5.65 15.07 -7.23
CA LYS A 63 -4.62 15.91 -6.62
C LYS A 63 -3.22 15.34 -6.85
N PRO A 64 -2.16 16.17 -6.78
CA PRO A 64 -0.79 15.65 -6.67
C PRO A 64 -0.68 14.70 -5.48
N TYR A 65 0.15 13.67 -5.60
CA TYR A 65 0.40 12.74 -4.51
C TYR A 65 1.13 13.46 -3.37
N GLY A 66 0.48 13.54 -2.19
CA GLY A 66 0.98 14.30 -1.04
C GLY A 66 2.09 13.62 -0.23
N GLY A 67 2.58 12.46 -0.67
CA GLY A 67 3.53 11.68 0.10
C GLY A 67 2.86 10.91 1.24
N LYS A 68 3.66 10.55 2.25
CA LYS A 68 3.21 9.73 3.39
C LYS A 68 2.50 10.53 4.49
N ASN A 69 2.41 11.86 4.36
CA ASN A 69 1.82 12.77 5.36
C ASN A 69 2.35 12.54 6.80
N ILE A 70 3.62 12.13 6.95
CA ILE A 70 4.22 11.82 8.26
C ILE A 70 4.19 13.04 9.18
N ASN A 71 4.32 14.24 8.61
CA ASN A 71 4.21 15.50 9.33
C ASN A 71 2.87 15.64 10.08
N VAL A 72 1.78 15.09 9.56
CA VAL A 72 0.48 15.12 10.25
C VAL A 72 0.58 14.32 11.55
N LEU A 73 1.07 13.08 11.49
CA LEU A 73 1.25 12.24 12.69
C LEU A 73 2.24 12.87 13.67
N SER A 74 3.34 13.45 13.18
CA SER A 74 4.31 14.16 14.02
C SER A 74 3.69 15.34 14.76
N ASN A 75 2.85 16.13 14.10
CA ASN A 75 2.17 17.27 14.72
C ASN A 75 1.17 16.81 15.79
N LEU A 76 0.33 15.82 15.48
CA LEU A 76 -0.62 15.26 16.46
C LEU A 76 0.08 14.69 17.70
N PHE A 77 1.26 14.09 17.51
CA PHE A 77 2.08 13.59 18.60
C PHE A 77 2.69 14.72 19.43
N ALA A 78 3.20 15.77 18.79
CA ALA A 78 3.70 16.96 19.49
C ALA A 78 2.58 17.62 20.32
N ASP A 79 1.40 17.82 19.75
CA ASP A 79 0.22 18.36 20.45
C ASP A 79 -0.12 17.52 21.70
N SER A 80 0.03 16.20 21.61
CA SER A 80 -0.22 15.30 22.74
C SER A 80 0.78 15.49 23.88
N ILE A 81 2.05 15.73 23.56
CA ILE A 81 3.09 16.00 24.55
C ILE A 81 2.84 17.37 25.20
N GLU A 82 2.60 18.40 24.40
CA GLU A 82 2.44 19.78 24.88
C GLU A 82 1.21 19.95 25.76
N SER A 83 0.10 19.30 25.40
CA SER A 83 -1.15 19.35 26.16
C SER A 83 -1.19 18.37 27.34
N GLY A 84 -0.30 17.38 27.37
CA GLY A 84 -0.35 16.26 28.32
C GLY A 84 -1.56 15.34 28.14
N GLN A 85 -2.25 15.41 26.99
CA GLN A 85 -3.44 14.62 26.68
C GLN A 85 -3.24 13.83 25.40
N PHE A 86 -3.72 12.59 25.36
CA PHE A 86 -3.62 11.76 24.16
C PHE A 86 -4.53 12.29 23.04
N HIS A 87 -3.96 12.60 21.87
CA HIS A 87 -4.75 13.07 20.74
C HIS A 87 -5.60 11.91 20.14
N PRO A 88 -6.93 12.06 20.03
CA PRO A 88 -7.85 10.95 19.67
C PRO A 88 -7.64 10.40 18.25
N ASN A 89 -7.01 11.17 17.36
CA ASN A 89 -6.67 10.72 16.00
C ASN A 89 -5.35 9.95 15.90
N LEU A 90 -4.58 9.82 16.99
CA LEU A 90 -3.40 8.96 16.99
C LEU A 90 -3.82 7.49 17.17
N PRO A 91 -3.15 6.55 16.50
CA PRO A 91 -3.36 5.13 16.77
C PRO A 91 -2.90 4.80 18.19
N THR A 92 -3.65 3.93 18.85
CA THR A 92 -3.28 3.43 20.18
C THR A 92 -2.24 2.31 20.09
N LEU A 93 -1.61 1.99 21.22
CA LEU A 93 -0.75 0.80 21.31
C LEU A 93 -1.53 -0.49 20.98
N ARG A 94 -2.80 -0.56 21.37
CA ARG A 94 -3.66 -1.70 21.08
C ARG A 94 -3.87 -1.90 19.58
N ASP A 95 -4.10 -0.80 18.84
CA ASP A 95 -4.24 -0.85 17.38
C ASP A 95 -2.97 -1.38 16.72
N SER A 96 -1.81 -0.95 17.23
CA SER A 96 -0.50 -1.40 16.75
C SER A 96 -0.25 -2.89 17.02
N ALA A 97 -0.64 -3.37 18.21
CA ALA A 97 -0.51 -4.79 18.57
C ALA A 97 -1.37 -5.68 17.67
N ILE A 98 -2.63 -5.29 17.42
CA ILE A 98 -3.54 -6.03 16.54
C ILE A 98 -3.01 -6.06 15.11
N ALA A 99 -2.59 -4.92 14.56
CA ALA A 99 -2.03 -4.85 13.21
C ALA A 99 -0.78 -5.74 13.05
N SER A 100 0.10 -5.75 14.07
CA SER A 100 1.29 -6.59 14.10
C SER A 100 0.94 -8.09 14.13
N GLU A 101 -0.04 -8.50 14.95
CA GLU A 101 -0.50 -9.89 15.03
C GLU A 101 -0.97 -10.41 13.66
N TYR A 102 -1.77 -9.61 12.93
CA TYR A 102 -2.22 -9.98 11.59
C TYR A 102 -1.07 -10.01 10.57
N ALA A 103 -0.13 -9.07 10.65
CA ALA A 103 1.05 -9.09 9.79
C ALA A 103 1.85 -10.39 9.95
N TRP A 104 2.02 -10.87 11.19
CA TRP A 104 2.64 -12.18 11.45
C TRP A 104 1.83 -13.33 10.87
N LYS A 105 0.50 -13.36 11.07
CA LYS A 105 -0.37 -14.38 10.48
C LYS A 105 -0.26 -14.44 8.95
N PHE A 106 -0.18 -13.28 8.30
CA PHE A 106 -0.02 -13.21 6.84
C PHE A 106 1.35 -13.73 6.39
N ILE A 107 2.43 -13.38 7.09
CA ILE A 107 3.78 -13.88 6.81
C ILE A 107 3.85 -15.40 6.98
N GLU A 108 3.31 -15.94 8.08
CA GLU A 108 3.28 -17.39 8.32
C GLU A 108 2.46 -18.11 7.26
N ASN A 109 1.29 -17.58 6.90
CA ASN A 109 0.48 -18.14 5.83
C ASN A 109 1.23 -18.15 4.50
N ALA A 110 1.89 -17.03 4.12
CA ALA A 110 2.66 -16.94 2.88
C ALA A 110 3.87 -17.89 2.85
N LYS A 111 4.47 -18.21 4.00
CA LYS A 111 5.58 -19.19 4.10
C LYS A 111 5.10 -20.63 3.95
N ASN A 112 3.93 -20.95 4.47
CA ASN A 112 3.39 -22.31 4.51
C ASN A 112 2.60 -22.69 3.26
N ASN A 113 2.34 -21.73 2.37
CA ASN A 113 1.73 -21.96 1.07
C ASN A 113 2.77 -21.74 -0.02
N ASP A 114 2.62 -22.41 -1.16
CA ASP A 114 3.51 -22.21 -2.29
C ASP A 114 3.51 -20.72 -2.67
N LEU A 115 4.71 -20.15 -2.77
CA LEU A 115 4.87 -18.82 -3.34
C LEU A 115 4.35 -18.87 -4.77
N PRO A 116 3.63 -17.84 -5.26
CA PRO A 116 3.27 -17.77 -6.67
C PRO A 116 4.57 -17.70 -7.49
N VAL A 117 5.03 -18.85 -8.00
CA VAL A 117 6.19 -18.93 -8.88
C VAL A 117 5.75 -18.45 -10.25
N ILE A 118 6.17 -17.25 -10.64
CA ILE A 118 5.92 -16.72 -11.97
C ILE A 118 7.26 -16.43 -12.61
N GLY A 119 7.66 -17.31 -13.55
CA GLY A 119 8.85 -17.14 -14.38
C GLY A 119 9.86 -18.28 -14.25
N ASN A 120 10.94 -18.19 -15.05
CA ASN A 120 12.04 -19.13 -15.06
C ASN A 120 13.38 -18.38 -14.85
N ILE A 121 14.49 -19.13 -14.73
CA ILE A 121 15.83 -18.55 -14.51
C ILE A 121 16.24 -17.58 -15.61
N GLN A 122 15.87 -17.85 -16.87
CA GLN A 122 16.15 -16.94 -17.97
C GLN A 122 15.46 -15.58 -17.77
N THR A 123 14.16 -15.58 -17.44
CA THR A 123 13.42 -14.35 -17.14
C THR A 123 14.02 -13.61 -15.94
N LEU A 124 14.50 -14.34 -14.92
CA LEU A 124 15.18 -13.71 -13.79
C LEU A 124 16.46 -12.97 -14.19
N GLU A 125 17.27 -13.54 -15.08
CA GLU A 125 18.48 -12.87 -15.58
C GLU A 125 18.16 -11.64 -16.43
N GLU A 126 17.14 -11.71 -17.28
CA GLU A 126 16.64 -10.55 -18.04
C GLU A 126 16.19 -9.41 -17.11
N ILE A 127 15.48 -9.75 -16.03
CA ILE A 127 15.05 -8.78 -15.01
C ILE A 127 16.26 -8.16 -14.31
N ARG A 128 17.25 -8.97 -13.92
CA ARG A 128 18.47 -8.48 -13.25
C ARG A 128 19.23 -7.51 -14.14
N GLU A 129 19.45 -7.87 -15.40
CA GLU A 129 20.18 -7.02 -16.35
C GLU A 129 19.46 -5.70 -16.60
N ARG A 130 18.15 -5.74 -16.82
CA ARG A 130 17.35 -4.52 -16.92
C ARG A 130 17.46 -3.65 -15.66
N ARG A 131 17.35 -4.24 -14.47
CA ARG A 131 17.40 -3.48 -13.21
C ARG A 131 18.76 -2.87 -12.91
N ARG A 132 19.86 -3.39 -13.47
CA ARG A 132 21.20 -2.75 -13.39
C ARG A 132 21.27 -1.44 -14.16
N THR A 133 20.47 -1.27 -15.21
CA THR A 133 20.53 -0.09 -16.09
C THR A 133 19.42 0.94 -15.82
N LEU A 134 18.47 0.61 -14.93
CA LEU A 134 17.40 1.51 -14.53
C LEU A 134 17.93 2.64 -13.63
N LYS A 135 17.73 3.89 -14.07
CA LYS A 135 18.10 5.11 -13.32
C LYS A 135 17.00 5.62 -12.38
N ASN A 136 15.76 5.19 -12.57
CA ASN A 136 14.60 5.63 -11.79
C ASN A 136 13.84 4.41 -11.23
N GLY A 137 13.33 4.52 -10.00
CA GLY A 137 12.54 3.46 -9.35
C GLY A 137 13.41 2.39 -8.68
N TYR A 138 13.04 1.11 -8.87
CA TYR A 138 13.65 -0.04 -8.17
C TYR A 138 14.97 -0.55 -8.79
N GLY A 139 15.81 0.36 -9.31
CA GLY A 139 17.14 0.01 -9.83
C GLY A 139 17.98 -0.72 -8.79
N LEU A 140 18.85 -1.64 -9.21
CA LEU A 140 19.81 -2.27 -8.30
C LEU A 140 20.93 -1.27 -8.00
N LEU A 141 21.31 -1.15 -6.72
CA LEU A 141 22.49 -0.39 -6.35
C LEU A 141 23.70 -0.95 -7.09
N HIS A 142 24.44 -0.10 -7.79
CA HIS A 142 25.70 -0.51 -8.41
C HIS A 142 26.67 -0.89 -7.28
N HIS A 143 26.97 -2.18 -7.17
CA HIS A 143 28.13 -2.61 -6.39
C HIS A 143 29.38 -2.19 -7.17
N ASN A 144 29.91 -1.01 -6.85
CA ASN A 144 31.29 -0.68 -7.18
C ASN A 144 32.17 -1.52 -6.25
N TYR A 145 32.73 -2.61 -6.76
CA TYR A 145 33.91 -3.26 -6.20
C TYR A 145 35.14 -2.71 -6.89
#